data_AF-A0A1I7GD11-F1
#
_entry.id   AF-A0A1I7GD11-F1
#
_cell.length_a   1.000
_cell.length_b   1.000
_cell.length_c   1.000
_cell.angle_alpha   90.00
_cell.angle_beta   90.00
_cell.angle_gamma   90.00
#
_symmetry.space_group_name_H-M   'P 1'
#
loop_
_entity.id
_entity.type
_entity.pdbx_description
1 polymer ?
#
loop_
_entity_poly.entity_id
_entity_poly.type
_entity_poly.pdbx_seq_one_letter_code
_entity_poly.pdbx_strand_id
1 'polypeptide(L)'
;MEKIVEQGLLYDFYGELLTEHQKSIYEAAVYEDMSLTEIADEHGISKQGVHDLIKRCTKTLQSYEDKLHMIRRFEAIKCSAEELLQLTDSADSLSTDELKKSTKEISSRIIEELT
;
A
#
# COMPACT_ATOMS: atom_id res chain seq x y z
N MET A 1 7.46 4.65 15.25
CA MET A 1 8.06 5.26 14.04
C MET A 1 7.12 4.88 12.91
N GLU A 2 6.21 5.76 12.53
CA GLU A 2 5.33 5.55 11.38
C GLU A 2 6.24 5.42 10.15
N LYS A 3 6.26 4.26 9.49
CA LYS A 3 6.85 4.16 8.16
C LYS A 3 6.01 5.06 7.27
N ILE A 4 6.63 6.06 6.65
CA ILE A 4 6.00 6.80 5.56
C ILE A 4 5.66 5.77 4.49
N VAL A 5 4.38 5.60 4.20
CA VAL A 5 3.93 4.73 3.11
C VAL A 5 4.20 5.45 1.80
N GLU A 6 4.70 4.72 0.79
CA GLU A 6 4.93 5.28 -0.53
C GLU A 6 3.62 5.78 -1.15
N GLN A 7 3.68 6.93 -1.82
CA GLN A 7 2.48 7.60 -2.38
C GLN A 7 1.74 6.71 -3.38
N GLY A 8 2.46 5.93 -4.18
CA GLY A 8 1.87 4.94 -5.08
C GLY A 8 1.06 3.89 -4.32
N LEU A 9 1.61 3.33 -3.24
CA LEU A 9 0.92 2.30 -2.46
C LEU A 9 -0.33 2.86 -1.74
N LEU A 10 -0.27 4.10 -1.24
CA LEU A 10 -1.45 4.79 -0.72
C LEU A 10 -2.53 4.97 -1.80
N TYR A 11 -2.13 5.32 -3.02
CA TYR A 11 -3.03 5.49 -4.14
C TYR A 11 -3.64 4.17 -4.60
N ASP A 12 -2.85 3.10 -4.70
CA ASP A 12 -3.34 1.78 -5.11
C ASP A 12 -4.46 1.26 -4.18
N PHE A 13 -4.38 1.56 -2.88
CA PHE A 13 -5.37 1.11 -1.90
C PHE A 13 -6.56 2.06 -1.72
N TYR A 14 -6.34 3.37 -1.84
CA TYR A 14 -7.31 4.37 -1.42
C TYR A 14 -7.64 5.42 -2.50
N GLY A 15 -6.98 5.37 -3.67
CA GLY A 15 -7.14 6.33 -4.76
C GLY A 15 -8.57 6.43 -5.28
N GLU A 16 -9.32 5.33 -5.24
CA GLU A 16 -10.75 5.29 -5.58
C GLU A 16 -11.66 6.16 -4.69
N LEU A 17 -11.16 6.62 -3.54
CA LEU A 17 -11.89 7.53 -2.64
C LEU A 17 -11.68 9.01 -3.00
N LEU A 18 -10.75 9.31 -3.92
CA LEU A 18 -10.54 10.65 -4.45
C LEU A 18 -11.58 10.97 -5.53
N THR A 19 -11.82 12.26 -5.76
CA THR A 19 -12.63 12.69 -6.91
C THR A 19 -11.86 12.47 -8.22
N GLU A 20 -12.57 12.33 -9.34
CA GLU A 20 -11.93 12.18 -10.66
C GLU A 20 -10.89 13.26 -10.98
N HIS A 21 -11.17 14.51 -10.60
CA HIS A 21 -10.21 15.60 -10.77
C HIS A 21 -8.95 15.42 -9.90
N GLN A 22 -9.12 14.92 -8.68
CA GLN A 22 -7.99 14.65 -7.79
C GLN A 22 -7.16 13.47 -8.28
N LYS A 23 -7.80 12.39 -8.72
CA LYS A 23 -7.14 11.20 -9.30
C LYS A 23 -6.26 11.60 -10.48
N SER A 24 -6.83 12.28 -11.48
CA SER A 24 -6.09 12.68 -12.68
C SER A 24 -4.84 13.51 -12.38
N ILE A 25 -4.93 14.48 -11.45
CA ILE A 25 -3.75 15.27 -11.04
C ILE A 25 -2.74 14.43 -10.25
N TYR A 26 -3.22 13.52 -9.40
CA TYR A 26 -2.35 12.67 -8.57
C TYR A 26 -1.61 11.64 -9.43
N GLU A 27 -2.29 11.02 -10.39
CA GLU A 27 -1.74 10.04 -11.32
C GLU A 27 -0.65 10.65 -12.20
N ALA A 28 -0.94 11.81 -12.80
CA ALA A 28 0.02 12.59 -13.57
C ALA A 28 1.32 12.85 -12.77
N ALA A 29 1.19 13.19 -11.48
CA ALA A 29 2.33 13.49 -10.63
C ALA A 29 3.09 12.26 -10.11
N VAL A 30 2.39 11.15 -9.82
CA VAL A 30 2.96 10.00 -9.10
C VAL A 30 3.34 8.84 -10.03
N TYR A 31 2.65 8.67 -11.15
CA TYR A 31 2.87 7.55 -12.09
C TYR A 31 3.37 7.98 -13.46
N GLU A 32 3.08 9.21 -13.89
CA GLU A 32 3.46 9.70 -15.23
C GLU A 32 4.71 10.59 -15.21
N ASP A 33 5.31 10.81 -14.04
CA ASP A 33 6.49 11.68 -13.83
C ASP A 33 6.31 13.11 -14.39
N MET A 34 5.07 13.59 -14.54
CA MET A 34 4.80 14.94 -15.03
C MET A 34 5.27 15.98 -14.02
N SER A 35 5.86 17.06 -14.52
CA SER A 35 6.22 18.18 -13.68
C SER A 35 4.97 18.95 -13.21
N LEU A 36 5.05 19.56 -12.04
CA LEU A 36 3.94 20.38 -11.51
C LEU A 36 3.54 21.55 -12.44
N THR A 37 4.44 21.96 -13.34
CA THR A 37 4.12 22.99 -14.35
C THR A 37 3.30 22.39 -15.49
N GLU A 38 3.68 21.23 -16.02
CA GLU A 38 2.91 20.54 -17.07
C GLU A 38 1.49 20.21 -16.61
N ILE A 39 1.36 19.70 -15.37
CA ILE A 39 0.05 19.41 -14.77
C ILE A 39 -0.77 20.69 -14.57
N ALA A 40 -0.12 21.78 -14.16
CA ALA A 40 -0.80 23.07 -13.98
C ALA A 40 -1.37 23.59 -15.31
N ASP A 41 -0.58 23.50 -16.38
CA ASP A 41 -0.97 23.94 -17.72
C ASP A 41 -2.12 23.08 -18.28
N GLU A 42 -2.07 21.76 -18.11
CA GLU A 42 -3.11 20.84 -18.57
C GLU A 42 -4.45 21.03 -17.84
N HIS A 43 -4.42 21.22 -16.53
CA HIS A 43 -5.62 21.38 -15.71
C HIS A 43 -6.10 22.83 -15.55
N GLY A 44 -5.38 23.80 -16.11
CA GLY A 44 -5.72 25.22 -16.02
C GLY A 44 -5.69 25.77 -14.58
N ILE A 45 -4.80 25.24 -13.73
CA ILE A 45 -4.61 25.67 -12.34
C ILE A 45 -3.19 26.19 -12.13
N SER A 46 -2.91 26.80 -10.97
CA SER A 46 -1.54 27.24 -10.68
C SER A 46 -0.65 26.06 -10.26
N LYS A 47 0.66 26.16 -10.51
CA LYS A 47 1.66 25.22 -9.98
C LYS A 47 1.53 25.00 -8.47
N GLN A 48 1.24 26.07 -7.72
CA GLN A 48 0.97 25.98 -6.29
C GLN A 48 -0.31 25.20 -5.99
N GLY A 49 -1.35 25.38 -6.80
CA GLY A 49 -2.59 24.62 -6.74
C GLY A 49 -2.38 23.12 -6.93
N VAL A 50 -1.57 22.72 -7.91
CA VAL A 50 -1.17 21.30 -8.13
C VAL A 50 -0.47 20.77 -6.87
N HIS A 51 0.57 21.45 -6.40
CA HIS A 51 1.33 21.04 -5.21
C HIS A 51 0.44 20.87 -3.98
N ASP A 52 -0.45 21.84 -3.72
CA ASP A 52 -1.33 21.79 -2.56
C ASP A 52 -2.40 20.70 -2.70
N LEU A 53 -2.87 20.42 -3.92
CA LEU A 53 -3.80 19.33 -4.18
C LEU A 53 -3.14 17.98 -3.89
N ILE A 54 -1.94 17.71 -4.43
CA ILE A 54 -1.21 16.46 -4.18
C ILE A 54 -1.00 16.28 -2.67
N LYS A 55 -0.52 17.32 -1.98
CA LYS A 55 -0.29 17.28 -0.53
C LYS A 55 -1.57 16.97 0.26
N ARG A 56 -2.70 17.57 -0.12
CA ARG A 56 -4.00 17.28 0.52
C ARG A 56 -4.45 15.85 0.24
N CYS A 57 -4.34 15.38 -0.99
CA CYS A 57 -4.71 14.01 -1.35
C CYS A 57 -3.87 13.00 -0.57
N THR A 58 -2.54 13.13 -0.57
CA THR A 58 -1.65 12.25 0.22
C THR A 58 -2.02 12.22 1.69
N LYS A 59 -2.34 13.38 2.29
CA LYS A 59 -2.79 13.44 3.70
C LYS A 59 -4.13 12.73 3.92
N THR A 60 -5.06 12.86 2.98
CA THR A 60 -6.35 12.16 3.04
C THR A 60 -6.16 10.65 2.93
N LEU A 61 -5.36 10.17 1.96
CA LEU A 61 -5.07 8.74 1.77
C LEU A 61 -4.35 8.17 3.00
N GLN A 62 -3.35 8.88 3.53
CA GLN A 62 -2.68 8.49 4.78
C GLN A 62 -3.67 8.38 5.95
N SER A 63 -4.61 9.33 6.08
CA SER A 63 -5.64 9.25 7.12
C SER A 63 -6.55 8.03 6.98
N TYR A 64 -6.75 7.50 5.77
CA TYR A 64 -7.47 6.23 5.59
C TYR A 64 -6.61 5.07 6.09
N GLU A 65 -5.32 5.03 5.76
CA GLU A 65 -4.42 4.00 6.29
C GLU A 65 -4.31 4.04 7.82
N ASP A 66 -4.25 5.22 8.42
CA ASP A 66 -4.18 5.37 9.88
C ASP A 66 -5.42 4.84 10.59
N LYS A 67 -6.56 4.74 9.88
CA LYS A 67 -7.84 4.26 10.42
C LYS A 67 -8.14 2.81 10.06
N LEU A 68 -7.79 2.40 8.85
CA LEU A 68 -8.19 1.12 8.27
C LEU A 68 -7.05 0.10 8.30
N HIS A 69 -5.80 0.56 8.29
CA HIS A 69 -4.59 -0.27 8.32
C HIS A 69 -4.53 -1.33 7.20
N MET A 70 -5.13 -1.07 6.03
CA MET A 70 -5.22 -2.06 4.95
C MET A 70 -3.84 -2.40 4.39
N ILE A 71 -2.98 -1.41 4.21
CA ILE A 71 -1.63 -1.62 3.67
C ILE A 71 -0.80 -2.39 4.68
N ARG A 72 -0.84 -1.99 5.96
CA ARG A 72 -0.14 -2.71 7.03
C ARG A 72 -0.57 -4.19 7.11
N ARG A 73 -1.87 -4.46 7.08
CA ARG A 73 -2.42 -5.84 7.12
C ARG A 73 -2.01 -6.62 5.88
N PHE A 74 -2.08 -6.00 4.71
CA PHE A 74 -1.63 -6.60 3.46
C PHE A 74 -0.14 -7.00 3.51
N GLU A 75 0.74 -6.11 3.99
CA GLU A 75 2.16 -6.43 4.18
C GLU A 75 2.37 -7.59 5.15
N ALA A 76 1.66 -7.61 6.28
CA ALA A 76 1.76 -8.68 7.27
C ALA A 76 1.34 -10.05 6.71
N ILE A 77 0.25 -10.08 5.94
CA ILE A 77 -0.23 -11.27 5.25
C ILE A 77 0.78 -11.72 4.19
N LYS A 78 1.31 -10.78 3.40
CA LYS A 78 2.32 -11.08 2.38
C LYS A 78 3.58 -11.70 2.99
N CYS A 79 4.12 -11.13 4.06
CA CYS A 79 5.27 -11.69 4.77
C CYS A 79 4.98 -13.11 5.29
N SER A 80 3.79 -13.33 5.85
CA SER A 80 3.38 -14.65 6.34
C SER A 80 3.26 -15.68 5.19
N ALA A 81 2.78 -15.26 4.01
CA ALA A 81 2.75 -16.11 2.84
C ALA A 81 4.16 -16.44 2.30
N GLU A 82 5.08 -15.48 2.34
CA GLU A 82 6.48 -15.69 1.98
C GLU A 82 7.18 -16.65 2.97
N GLU A 83 6.88 -16.56 4.27
CA GLU A 83 7.33 -17.52 5.28
C GLU A 83 6.86 -18.94 4.96
N LEU A 84 5.61 -19.11 4.53
CA LEU A 84 5.08 -20.42 4.11
C LEU A 84 5.80 -20.98 2.88
N LEU A 85 6.11 -20.13 1.90
CA LEU A 85 6.85 -20.55 0.70
C LEU A 85 8.27 -21.01 1.06
N GLN A 86 8.96 -20.29 1.94
CA GLN A 86 10.29 -20.68 2.42
C GLN A 86 10.27 -22.00 3.20
N LEU A 87 9.20 -22.26 3.96
CA LEU A 87 9.02 -23.54 4.65
C LEU A 87 8.84 -24.70 3.67
N THR A 88 8.15 -24.50 2.54
CA THR A 88 8.03 -25.54 1.52
C THR A 88 9.36 -25.83 0.82
N ASP A 89 10.18 -24.81 0.60
CA ASP A 89 11.51 -24.97 -0.01
C ASP A 89 12.49 -25.69 0.94
N SER A 90 12.28 -25.54 2.25
CA SER A 90 13.10 -26.15 3.30
C SER A 90 12.55 -27.49 3.82
N ALA A 91 11.50 -28.03 3.18
CA ALA A 91 10.74 -29.16 3.69
C ALA A 91 11.56 -30.43 3.90
N ASP A 92 12.60 -30.65 3.08
CA ASP A 92 13.50 -31.81 3.20
C ASP A 92 14.35 -31.79 4.49
N SER A 93 14.45 -30.65 5.16
CA SER A 93 15.27 -30.46 6.37
C SER A 93 14.49 -30.51 7.68
N LEU A 94 13.15 -30.53 7.61
CA LEU A 94 12.26 -30.44 8.77
C LEU A 94 11.48 -31.74 8.95
N SER A 95 11.19 -32.09 10.20
CA SER A 95 10.27 -33.19 10.47
C SER A 95 8.84 -32.82 10.07
N THR A 96 8.02 -33.83 9.74
CA THR A 96 6.61 -33.62 9.40
C THR A 96 5.83 -32.91 10.50
N ASP A 97 6.19 -33.12 11.77
CA ASP A 97 5.52 -32.47 12.91
C ASP A 97 5.93 -30.99 13.05
N GLU A 98 7.20 -30.66 12.79
CA GLU A 98 7.66 -29.26 12.74
C GLU A 98 6.98 -28.49 11.61
N LEU A 99 6.91 -29.08 10.41
CA LEU A 99 6.22 -28.48 9.27
C LEU A 99 4.74 -28.21 9.57
N LYS A 100 4.03 -29.18 10.15
CA LYS A 100 2.62 -29.01 10.53
C LYS A 100 2.43 -27.90 11.56
N LYS A 101 3.32 -27.83 12.56
CA LYS A 101 3.27 -26.81 13.61
C LYS A 101 3.47 -25.42 13.02
N SER A 102 4.55 -25.20 12.28
CA SER A 102 4.87 -23.90 11.67
C SER A 102 3.82 -23.47 10.66
N THR A 103 3.33 -24.38 9.82
CA THR A 103 2.23 -24.09 8.87
C THR A 103 0.97 -23.62 9.61
N LYS A 104 0.61 -24.29 10.70
CA LYS A 104 -0.56 -23.91 11.50
C LYS A 104 -0.38 -22.55 12.16
N GLU A 105 0.78 -22.29 12.74
CA GLU A 105 1.09 -21.00 13.39
C GLU A 105 1.01 -19.84 12.40
N ILE A 106 1.62 -19.98 11.22
CA ILE A 106 1.60 -18.93 10.19
C ILE A 106 0.20 -18.76 9.61
N SER A 107 -0.52 -19.86 9.36
CA SER A 107 -1.92 -19.78 8.89
C SER A 107 -2.83 -19.08 9.90
N SER A 108 -2.64 -19.34 11.21
CA SER A 108 -3.38 -18.64 12.26
C SER A 108 -3.09 -17.14 12.26
N ARG A 109 -1.82 -16.73 12.10
CA ARG A 109 -1.43 -15.31 11.99
C ARG A 109 -2.11 -14.63 10.81
N ILE A 110 -2.14 -15.27 9.64
CA ILE A 110 -2.84 -14.74 8.45
C ILE A 110 -4.33 -14.54 8.73
N ILE A 111 -4.98 -15.50 9.39
CA ILE A 111 -6.41 -15.40 9.73
C ILE A 111 -6.66 -14.26 10.72
N GLU A 112 -5.80 -14.08 11.71
CA GLU A 112 -5.88 -12.97 12.67
C GLU A 112 -5.75 -11.62 11.96
N GLU A 113 -4.82 -11.48 11.00
CA GLU A 113 -4.67 -10.26 10.21
C GLU A 113 -5.85 -10.02 9.24
N LEU A 114 -6.67 -11.03 8.94
CA LEU A 114 -7.86 -10.91 8.07
C LEU A 114 -9.16 -10.65 8.83
N THR A 115 -9.19 -10.88 10.15
CA THR A 115 -10.37 -10.70 11.01
C THR A 115 -10.40 -9.30 11.62
#